data_AF-A0A7J9QU49-F1
#
_entry.id   AF-A0A7J9QU49-F1
#
_cell.length_a   1.000
_cell.length_b   1.000
_cell.length_c   1.000
_cell.angle_alpha   90.00
_cell.angle_beta   90.00
_cell.angle_gamma   90.00
#
_symmetry.space_group_name_H-M   'P 1'
#
loop_
_entity.id
_entity.type
_entity.pdbx_description
1 polymer ?
#
loop_
_entity_poly.entity_id
_entity_poly.type
_entity_poly.pdbx_seq_one_letter_code
_entity_poly.pdbx_strand_id
1 'polypeptide(L)' 'MNKIMNLLEDKMHMWIDSARYVKAIPGIYVLYNRKSEPIYIGESDNLQKQFADYLDKDFDGDECK' A
#
# COMPACT_ATOMS: atom_id res chain seq x y z
N MET A 1 4.83 18.79 -15.64
CA MET A 1 4.87 17.46 -15.00
C MET A 1 4.32 17.41 -13.57
N ASN A 2 4.01 18.52 -12.89
CA ASN A 2 3.93 18.49 -11.41
C ASN A 2 2.51 18.68 -10.83
N LYS A 3 1.46 18.21 -11.52
CA LYS A 3 0.11 18.19 -10.92
C LYS A 3 -0.34 16.78 -10.56
N ILE A 4 0.06 15.80 -11.36
CA ILE A 4 -0.25 14.37 -11.14
C ILE A 4 0.59 13.81 -9.97
N MET A 5 1.89 14.15 -9.88
CA MET A 5 2.73 13.72 -8.76
C MET A 5 2.23 14.26 -7.41
N ASN A 6 1.86 15.54 -7.34
CA ASN A 6 1.31 16.11 -6.10
C ASN A 6 -0.02 15.45 -5.69
N LEU A 7 -0.89 15.09 -6.65
CA LEU A 7 -2.13 14.34 -6.40
C LEU A 7 -1.89 12.90 -5.91
N LEU A 8 -0.75 12.31 -6.26
CA LEU A 8 -0.34 10.97 -5.82
C LEU A 8 0.26 11.04 -4.42
N GLU A 9 1.06 12.07 -4.11
CA GLU A 9 1.62 12.30 -2.78
C GLU A 9 0.53 12.51 -1.73
N ASP A 10 -0.54 13.26 -2.04
CA ASP A 10 -1.70 13.43 -1.15
C ASP A 10 -2.50 12.14 -0.92
N LYS A 11 -2.30 11.12 -1.76
CA LYS A 11 -2.96 9.80 -1.67
C LYS A 11 -2.02 8.69 -1.22
N MET A 12 -0.74 9.00 -0.98
CA MET A 12 0.23 8.05 -0.45
C MET A 12 0.00 7.90 1.04
N HIS A 13 -0.70 6.84 1.41
CA HIS A 13 -0.77 6.42 2.80
C HIS A 13 0.49 5.65 3.13
N MET A 14 1.31 6.21 4.03
CA MET A 14 2.38 5.47 4.68
C MET A 14 1.79 4.25 5.37
N TRP A 15 2.49 3.12 5.30
CA TRP A 15 2.16 1.91 6.07
C TRP A 15 2.32 2.18 7.57
N ILE A 16 1.25 2.64 8.20
CA ILE A 16 1.05 2.81 9.64
C ILE A 16 -0.40 2.38 9.94
N ASP A 17 -0.86 2.50 11.20
CA ASP A 17 -2.25 2.20 11.60
C ASP A 17 -3.33 2.80 10.67
N SER A 18 -2.98 3.85 9.93
CA SER A 18 -3.85 4.49 8.95
C SER A 18 -4.28 3.59 7.79
N ALA A 19 -3.54 2.51 7.49
CA ALA A 19 -3.93 1.56 6.45
C ALA A 19 -5.24 0.82 6.78
N ARG A 20 -5.63 0.78 8.07
CA ARG A 20 -6.94 0.27 8.52
C ARG A 20 -8.12 1.15 8.09
N TYR A 21 -7.86 2.42 7.74
CA TYR A 21 -8.87 3.39 7.30
C TYR A 21 -9.05 3.47 5.78
N VAL A 22 -8.35 2.61 5.02
CA VAL A 22 -8.64 2.46 3.58
C VAL A 22 -10.09 1.99 3.42
N LYS A 23 -10.79 2.49 2.40
CA LYS A 23 -12.19 2.13 2.15
C LYS A 23 -12.30 0.66 1.73
N ALA A 24 -13.35 -0.02 2.21
CA ALA A 24 -13.73 -1.35 1.75
C ALA A 24 -14.30 -1.30 0.31
N ILE A 25 -13.42 -1.24 -0.68
CA ILE A 25 -13.76 -1.22 -2.11
C ILE A 25 -12.82 -2.14 -2.90
N PRO A 26 -13.27 -2.67 -4.06
CA PRO A 26 -12.38 -3.34 -4.99
C PRO A 26 -11.46 -2.34 -5.71
N GLY A 27 -10.25 -2.78 -6.08
CA GLY A 27 -9.35 -1.95 -6.87
C GLY A 27 -7.93 -2.49 -7.04
N ILE A 28 -7.15 -1.76 -7.82
CA ILE A 28 -5.72 -1.98 -8.05
C ILE A 28 -4.92 -1.06 -7.11
N TYR A 29 -3.83 -1.56 -6.56
CA TYR A 29 -2.90 -0.82 -5.71
C TYR A 29 -1.44 -1.04 -6.10
N VAL A 30 -0.58 -0.10 -5.70
CA VAL A 30 0.86 -0.13 -5.95
C VAL A 30 1.58 0.05 -4.62
N LEU A 31 2.53 -0.84 -4.33
CA LEU A 31 3.44 -0.68 -3.20
C LEU A 31 4.73 -0.03 -3.67
N TYR A 32 5.21 0.92 -2.88
CA TYR A 32 6.45 1.65 -3.14
C TYR A 32 7.47 1.34 -2.04
N ASN A 33 8.75 1.27 -2.41
CA ASN A 33 9.82 1.22 -1.42
C ASN A 33 10.05 2.60 -0.76
N ARG A 34 10.98 2.68 0.19
CA ARG A 34 11.33 3.94 0.87
C ARG A 34 11.92 5.03 -0.04
N LYS A 35 12.32 4.68 -1.26
CA LYS A 35 12.80 5.61 -2.30
C LYS A 35 11.69 6.05 -3.26
N SER A 36 10.43 5.70 -2.97
CA SER A 36 9.27 5.94 -3.83
C SER A 36 9.35 5.25 -5.19
N GLU A 37 10.09 4.14 -5.28
CA GLU A 37 10.12 3.30 -6.47
C GLU A 37 9.05 2.21 -6.34
N PRO A 38 8.20 1.98 -7.35
CA PRO A 38 7.18 0.94 -7.30
C PRO A 38 7.84 -0.44 -7.27
N ILE A 39 7.46 -1.29 -6.31
CA ILE A 39 8.00 -2.65 -6.13
C ILE A 39 6.98 -3.75 -6.37
N TYR A 40 5.69 -3.43 -6.31
CA TYR A 40 4.62 -4.42 -6.49
C TYR A 40 3.33 -3.75 -6.96
N ILE A 41 2.60 -4.41 -7.86
CA ILE A 41 1.25 -4.04 -8.28
C ILE A 41 0.34 -5.23 -7.99
N GLY A 42 -0.75 -4.97 -7.27
CA GLY A 42 -1.73 -5.99 -6.92
C GLY A 42 -3.16 -5.50 -7.14
N GLU A 43 -4.09 -6.44 -7.13
CA GLU A 43 -5.53 -6.19 -7.13
C GLU A 43 -6.18 -6.85 -5.92
N SER A 44 -7.32 -6.33 -5.49
CA SER A 44 -8.13 -6.91 -4.44
C SER A 44 -9.60 -6.54 -4.61
N ASP A 45 -10.49 -7.46 -4.27
CA ASP A 45 -11.93 -7.18 -4.19
C ASP A 45 -12.29 -6.35 -2.94
N ASN A 46 -11.35 -6.21 -1.99
CA ASN A 46 -11.50 -5.40 -0.79
C ASN A 46 -10.14 -4.87 -0.29
N LEU A 47 -9.81 -3.65 -0.68
CA LEU A 47 -8.56 -2.98 -0.32
C LEU A 47 -8.38 -2.79 1.20
N GLN A 48 -9.47 -2.53 1.95
CA GLN A 48 -9.39 -2.38 3.40
C GLN A 48 -8.89 -3.67 4.05
N LYS A 49 -9.49 -4.80 3.69
CA LYS A 49 -9.09 -6.10 4.21
C LYS A 49 -7.65 -6.43 3.81
N GLN A 50 -7.29 -6.24 2.55
CA GLN A 50 -5.95 -6.51 2.05
C GLN A 50 -4.87 -5.76 2.85
N PHE A 51 -5.08 -4.47 3.12
CA PHE A 51 -4.10 -3.67 3.85
C PHE A 51 -4.12 -3.91 5.36
N ALA A 52 -5.27 -4.25 5.95
CA ALA A 52 -5.32 -4.71 7.34
C ALA A 52 -4.52 -6.02 7.52
N ASP A 53 -4.70 -6.98 6.60
CA ASP A 53 -3.97 -8.25 6.60
C ASP A 53 -2.45 -8.03 6.47
N TYR A 54 -2.00 -7.02 5.72
CA TYR A 54 -0.59 -6.65 5.66
C TYR A 54 -0.06 -6.06 6.97
N LEU A 55 -0.84 -5.24 7.68
CA LEU A 55 -0.40 -4.75 9.00
C LEU A 55 -0.25 -5.88 10.03
N ASP A 56 -1.13 -6.88 9.95
CA ASP A 56 -1.11 -8.01 10.89
C ASP A 56 -0.09 -9.08 10.47
N LYS A 57 0.36 -9.07 9.20
CA LYS A 57 1.46 -9.92 8.73
C LYS A 57 2.78 -9.33 9.19
N ASP A 58 3.45 -10.07 10.06
CA ASP A 58 4.83 -9.80 10.37
C ASP A 58 5.71 -10.12 9.15
N PHE A 59 6.19 -9.07 8.49
CA PHE A 59 7.10 -9.18 7.35
C PHE A 59 8.57 -9.29 7.79
N ASP A 60 8.87 -9.46 9.09
CA ASP A 60 10.21 -9.78 9.59
C ASP A 60 10.70 -11.20 9.22
N GLY A 61 9.94 -11.91 8.38
CA GLY A 61 10.38 -13.14 7.74
C GLY A 61 11.56 -12.88 6.81
N ASP A 62 12.74 -13.27 7.26
CA ASP A 62 13.94 -13.42 6.43
C ASP A 62 13.64 -14.42 5.29
N GLU A 63 13.19 -13.92 4.13
CA GLU A 63 12.83 -14.74 2.95
C GLU A 63 14.06 -15.44 2.32
N CYS A 64 15.25 -15.26 2.90
CA CYS A 64 16.52 -15.83 2.44
C CYS A 64 17.20 -16.70 3.51
N LYS A 65 16.49 -17.72 4.04
CA LYS A 65 17.15 -18.88 4.67
C LYS A 65 17.35 -20.01 3.68
#